data_AF-A0A6N9HGK7-F1
#
_entry.id   AF-A0A6N9HGK7-F1
#
_cell.length_a   1.000
_cell.length_b   1.000
_cell.length_c   1.000
_cell.angle_alpha   90.00
_cell.angle_beta   90.00
_cell.angle_gamma   90.00
#
_symmetry.space_group_name_H-M   'P 1'
#
loop_
_entity.id
_entity.type
_entity.pdbx_description
1 polymer ?
#
loop_
_entity_poly.entity_id
_entity_poly.type
_entity_poly.pdbx_seq_one_letter_code
_entity_poly.pdbx_strand_id
1 'polypeptide(L)'
;MCHDFGEMHTDPHILDQSHQITADERRFVHAHPLTGYLLLKDLKGFPPSAAKAVLQHHERLDGSGYPHGLRGEQVDKLARIVAAADVTEAVLRRLDPMRGKPRRSRRGQERGRRSRPFY
;
A
#
# COMPACT_ATOMS: atom_id res chain seq x y z
N MET A 1 4.33 -5.73 1.97
CA MET A 1 3.00 -6.27 2.35
C MET A 1 2.59 -5.95 3.79
N CYS A 2 3.38 -6.18 4.86
CA CYS A 2 2.93 -5.80 6.23
C CYS A 2 3.20 -4.32 6.62
N HIS A 3 3.94 -3.55 5.82
CA HIS A 3 4.30 -2.17 6.19
C HIS A 3 3.08 -1.22 6.21
N ASP A 4 2.10 -1.44 5.31
CA ASP A 4 0.85 -0.67 5.28
C ASP A 4 -0.28 -1.28 6.13
N PHE A 5 0.00 -2.23 7.03
CA PHE A 5 -1.07 -2.93 7.78
C PHE A 5 -1.96 -1.97 8.57
N GLY A 6 -1.42 -0.82 9.00
CA GLY A 6 -2.20 0.21 9.68
C GLY A 6 -3.24 0.91 8.82
N GLU A 7 -3.14 0.86 7.49
CA GLU A 7 -4.11 1.50 6.58
C GLU A 7 -5.52 0.90 6.70
N MET A 8 -5.66 -0.29 7.29
CA MET A 8 -6.97 -0.89 7.58
C MET A 8 -7.86 -0.02 8.49
N HIS A 9 -7.26 0.95 9.21
CA HIS A 9 -7.97 1.91 10.06
C HIS A 9 -8.14 3.29 9.40
N THR A 10 -7.79 3.43 8.13
CA THR A 10 -7.97 4.64 7.33
C THR A 10 -9.22 4.49 6.47
N ASP A 11 -9.99 5.58 6.31
CA ASP A 11 -11.16 5.59 5.43
C ASP A 11 -10.74 5.18 4.00
N PRO A 12 -11.36 4.15 3.40
CA PRO A 12 -11.04 3.72 2.04
C PRO A 12 -11.16 4.83 1.00
N HIS A 13 -12.02 5.83 1.22
CA HIS A 13 -12.15 6.98 0.32
C HIS A 13 -10.85 7.82 0.27
N ILE A 14 -10.14 7.95 1.39
CA ILE A 14 -8.86 8.66 1.47
C ILE A 14 -7.77 7.93 0.69
N LEU A 15 -7.83 6.59 0.65
CA LEU A 15 -6.85 5.73 -0.02
C LEU A 15 -7.16 5.49 -1.51
N ASP A 16 -8.28 6.01 -2.01
CA ASP A 16 -8.66 5.86 -3.42
C ASP A 16 -7.65 6.59 -4.32
N GLN A 17 -7.14 5.91 -5.35
CA GLN A 17 -6.12 6.45 -6.25
C GLN A 17 -6.60 7.64 -7.09
N SER A 18 -7.92 7.80 -7.26
CA SER A 18 -8.55 8.92 -7.95
C SER A 18 -8.82 10.11 -7.03
N HIS A 19 -8.76 9.91 -5.70
CA HIS A 19 -8.95 10.96 -4.72
C HIS A 19 -7.69 11.80 -4.54
N GLN A 20 -7.86 13.11 -4.43
CA GLN A 20 -6.77 14.01 -4.09
C GLN A 20 -6.78 14.27 -2.59
N ILE A 21 -5.82 13.66 -1.89
CA ILE A 21 -5.67 13.77 -0.44
C ILE A 21 -5.42 15.24 -0.05
N THR A 22 -6.32 15.79 0.75
CA THR A 22 -6.23 17.14 1.31
C THR A 22 -5.13 17.23 2.39
N ALA A 23 -4.77 18.47 2.75
CA ALA A 23 -3.79 18.70 3.82
C ALA A 23 -4.24 18.08 5.17
N ASP A 24 -5.54 18.16 5.47
CA ASP A 24 -6.11 17.59 6.68
C ASP A 24 -6.18 16.07 6.64
N GLU A 25 -6.52 15.47 5.48
CA GLU A 25 -6.59 14.02 5.34
C GLU A 25 -5.23 13.35 5.45
N ARG A 26 -4.16 14.06 5.06
CA ARG A 26 -2.78 13.57 5.13
C ARG A 26 -2.40 13.08 6.52
N ARG A 27 -2.95 13.68 7.59
CA ARG A 27 -2.70 13.23 8.97
C ARG A 27 -3.17 11.80 9.23
N PHE A 28 -4.25 11.37 8.58
CA PHE A 28 -4.79 10.01 8.72
C PHE A 28 -3.90 9.00 8.00
N VAL A 29 -3.42 9.35 6.81
CA VAL A 29 -2.43 8.55 6.09
C VAL A 29 -1.14 8.44 6.90
N HIS A 30 -0.63 9.56 7.44
CA HIS A 30 0.61 9.55 8.23
C HIS A 30 0.50 8.78 9.55
N ALA A 31 -0.70 8.46 10.02
CA ALA A 31 -0.92 7.68 11.23
C ALA A 31 -0.78 6.16 11.01
N HIS A 32 -0.81 5.67 9.77
CA HIS A 32 -0.79 4.24 9.51
C HIS A 32 0.49 3.51 9.97
N PRO A 33 1.72 4.07 9.92
CA PRO A 33 2.90 3.36 10.40
C PRO A 33 2.82 3.12 11.91
N LEU A 34 2.33 4.13 12.65
CA LEU A 34 2.11 4.04 14.09
C LEU A 34 1.01 3.02 14.41
N THR A 35 -0.10 3.06 13.68
CA THR A 35 -1.21 2.12 13.84
C THR A 35 -0.75 0.69 13.57
N GLY A 36 -0.02 0.45 12.48
CA GLY A 36 0.55 -0.85 12.13
C GLY A 36 1.50 -1.37 13.22
N TYR A 37 2.36 -0.50 13.75
CA TYR A 37 3.23 -0.85 14.87
C TYR A 37 2.46 -1.28 16.12
N LEU A 38 1.43 -0.52 16.51
CA LEU A 38 0.61 -0.83 17.69
C LEU A 38 -0.12 -2.18 17.56
N LEU A 39 -0.57 -2.53 16.35
CA LEU A 39 -1.22 -3.82 16.08
C LEU A 39 -0.24 -4.99 16.10
N LEU A 40 1.01 -4.76 15.68
CA LEU A 40 2.00 -5.82 15.44
C LEU A 40 2.96 -6.05 16.61
N LYS A 41 3.22 -5.03 17.45
CA LYS A 41 4.27 -5.09 18.49
C LYS A 41 4.02 -6.20 19.54
N ASP A 42 2.76 -6.48 19.84
CA ASP A 42 2.33 -7.46 20.84
C ASP A 42 1.84 -8.76 20.20
N LEU A 43 1.92 -8.87 18.87
CA LEU A 43 1.48 -10.06 18.13
C LEU A 43 2.49 -11.20 18.36
N LYS A 44 2.03 -12.27 19.00
CA LYS A 44 2.86 -13.44 19.28
C LYS A 44 3.46 -14.02 18.00
N GLY A 45 4.78 -14.15 17.97
CA GLY A 45 5.52 -14.67 16.81
C GLY A 45 5.89 -13.62 15.77
N PHE A 46 5.45 -12.36 15.93
CA PHE A 46 5.90 -11.27 15.08
C PHE A 46 7.21 -10.66 15.61
N PRO A 47 8.27 -10.53 14.80
CA PRO A 47 9.54 -10.01 15.29
C PRO A 47 9.44 -8.53 15.69
N PRO A 48 9.94 -8.12 16.87
CA PRO A 48 9.93 -6.70 17.28
C PRO A 48 10.69 -5.79 16.31
N SER A 49 11.75 -6.30 15.70
CA SER A 49 12.52 -5.59 14.66
C SER A 49 11.69 -5.34 13.40
N ALA A 50 10.83 -6.29 13.01
CA ALA A 50 9.90 -6.11 11.91
C ALA A 50 8.82 -5.09 12.26
N ALA A 51 8.27 -5.12 13.49
CA ALA A 51 7.31 -4.12 13.94
C ALA A 51 7.92 -2.71 13.92
N LYS A 52 9.15 -2.56 14.39
CA LYS A 52 9.89 -1.29 14.31
C LYS A 52 10.15 -0.85 12.86
N ALA A 53 10.41 -1.79 11.96
CA ALA A 53 10.53 -1.47 10.53
C ALA A 53 9.21 -0.93 9.96
N VAL A 54 8.06 -1.52 10.34
CA VAL A 54 6.73 -1.00 10.01
C VAL A 54 6.53 0.41 10.57
N LEU A 55 6.96 0.70 11.80
CA LEU A 55 6.84 2.05 12.36
C LEU A 55 7.61 3.11 11.57
N GLN A 56 8.79 2.75 11.05
CA GLN A 56 9.77 3.71 10.53
C GLN A 56 9.92 3.70 9.00
N HIS A 57 9.14 2.90 8.26
CA HIS A 57 9.35 2.76 6.80
C HIS A 57 9.07 4.03 5.99
N HIS A 58 8.45 5.04 6.58
CA HIS A 58 8.29 6.38 5.99
C HIS A 58 9.24 7.44 6.56
N GLU A 59 10.14 7.06 7.46
CA GLU A 59 11.24 7.92 7.88
C GLU A 59 12.23 8.15 6.73
N ARG A 60 12.83 9.34 6.71
CA ARG A 60 13.79 9.76 5.69
C ARG A 60 15.08 10.18 6.36
N LEU A 61 16.22 9.91 5.73
CA LEU A 61 17.53 10.13 6.36
C LEU A 61 17.81 11.61 6.70
N ASP A 62 17.14 12.54 6.03
CA ASP A 62 17.20 13.98 6.28
C ASP A 62 16.23 14.46 7.39
N GLY A 63 15.37 13.59 7.90
CA GLY A 63 14.35 13.90 8.90
C GLY A 63 13.06 14.52 8.33
N SER A 64 12.88 14.53 7.01
CA SER A 64 11.62 14.95 6.37
C SER A 64 10.49 13.91 6.47
N GLY A 65 10.83 12.70 6.95
CA GLY A 65 9.90 11.59 7.10
C GLY A 65 9.01 11.70 8.34
N TYR A 66 8.21 10.65 8.55
CA TYR A 66 7.24 10.54 9.62
C TYR A 66 7.19 9.07 10.12
N PRO A 67 6.65 8.79 11.33
CA PRO A 67 5.96 9.70 12.25
C PRO A 67 6.86 10.52 13.19
N HIS A 68 8.14 10.17 13.35
CA HIS A 68 9.02 10.77 14.36
C HIS A 68 10.05 11.76 13.80
N GLY A 69 10.26 11.81 12.48
CA GLY A 69 11.22 12.73 11.87
C GLY A 69 12.67 12.36 12.19
N LEU A 70 12.96 11.05 12.21
CA LEU A 70 14.26 10.50 12.57
C LEU A 70 15.31 10.84 11.51
N ARG A 71 16.57 11.03 11.94
CA ARG A 71 17.68 11.40 11.04
C ARG A 71 18.78 10.36 11.02
N GLY A 72 19.34 10.15 9.82
CA GLY A 72 20.51 9.32 9.59
C GLY A 72 20.43 7.96 10.29
N GLU A 73 21.30 7.76 11.28
CA GLU A 73 21.41 6.48 11.99
C GLU A 73 20.25 6.14 12.92
N GLN A 74 19.39 7.12 13.26
CA GLN A 74 18.20 6.89 14.07
C GLN A 74 17.14 6.04 13.34
N VAL A 75 17.14 6.07 12.01
CA VAL A 75 16.27 5.21 11.19
C VAL A 75 16.83 3.80 11.19
N ASP A 76 16.02 2.82 11.61
CA ASP A 76 16.43 1.43 11.69
C ASP A 76 16.89 0.88 10.33
N LYS A 77 17.92 0.04 10.31
CA LYS A 77 18.46 -0.53 9.07
C LYS A 77 17.39 -1.29 8.28
N LEU A 78 16.53 -2.05 8.96
CA LEU A 78 15.43 -2.77 8.31
C LEU A 78 14.39 -1.79 7.74
N ALA A 79 14.09 -0.72 8.46
CA ALA A 79 13.18 0.32 7.98
C ALA A 79 13.68 0.97 6.68
N ARG A 80 14.99 1.24 6.57
CA ARG A 80 15.60 1.77 5.33
C ARG A 80 15.44 0.82 4.15
N ILE A 81 15.60 -0.48 4.37
CA ILE A 81 15.42 -1.50 3.33
C ILE A 81 13.95 -1.54 2.89
N VAL A 82 13.01 -1.55 3.85
CA VAL A 82 11.58 -1.53 3.55
C VAL A 82 11.19 -0.25 2.79
N ALA A 83 11.68 0.91 3.22
CA ALA A 83 11.43 2.19 2.57
C ALA A 83 11.91 2.22 1.10
N ALA A 84 13.07 1.64 0.81
CA ALA A 84 13.60 1.54 -0.54
C ALA A 84 12.77 0.58 -1.42
N ALA A 85 12.33 -0.55 -0.84
CA ALA A 85 11.47 -1.50 -1.52
C ALA A 85 10.09 -0.92 -1.81
N ASP A 86 9.48 -0.21 -0.86
CA ASP A 86 8.18 0.45 -0.99
C ASP A 86 8.20 1.51 -2.11
N VAL A 87 9.17 2.42 -2.10
CA VAL A 87 9.31 3.42 -3.17
C VAL A 87 9.50 2.75 -4.54
N THR A 88 10.28 1.68 -4.60
CA THR A 88 10.48 0.91 -5.83
C THR A 88 9.17 0.27 -6.31
N GLU A 89 8.41 -0.34 -5.41
CA GLU A 89 7.08 -0.90 -5.71
C GLU A 89 6.13 0.18 -6.23
N ALA A 90 6.07 1.34 -5.58
CA ALA A 90 5.22 2.46 -5.99
C ALA A 90 5.57 2.98 -7.40
N VAL A 91 6.86 3.14 -7.70
CA VAL A 91 7.34 3.56 -9.03
C VAL A 91 6.98 2.51 -10.08
N LEU A 92 7.25 1.23 -9.82
CA LEU A 92 6.93 0.14 -10.76
C LEU A 92 5.42 0.03 -11.01
N ARG A 93 4.60 0.16 -9.97
CA ARG A 93 3.13 0.16 -10.08
C ARG A 93 2.61 1.31 -10.95
N ARG A 94 3.26 2.48 -10.91
CA ARG A 94 2.90 3.64 -11.74
C ARG A 94 3.29 3.45 -13.20
N LEU A 95 4.38 2.73 -13.46
CA LEU A 95 4.89 2.48 -14.81
C LEU A 95 4.20 1.30 -15.51
N ASP A 96 3.39 0.50 -14.81
CA ASP A 96 2.70 -0.66 -15.38
C ASP A 96 1.67 -0.25 -16.47
N PRO A 97 1.94 -0.55 -17.76
CA PRO A 97 1.07 -0.17 -18.87
C PRO A 97 -0.26 -0.94 -18.88
N MET A 98 -0.40 -2.01 -18.10
CA MET A 98 -1.62 -2.83 -18.04
C MET A 98 -2.68 -2.24 -17.10
N ARG A 99 -2.33 -1.27 -16.26
CA ARG A 99 -3.24 -0.71 -15.24
C ARG A 99 -4.15 0.41 -15.74
N GLY A 100 -3.82 1.03 -16.89
CA GLY A 100 -4.61 2.11 -17.53
C GLY A 100 -5.57 1.68 -18.63
N LYS A 101 -5.65 0.38 -18.98
CA LYS A 101 -6.58 -0.11 -20.00
C LYS A 101 -7.85 -0.63 -19.31
N PRO A 102 -9.05 -0.11 -19.61
CA PRO A 102 -10.27 -0.75 -19.16
C PRO A 102 -10.25 -2.19 -19.66
N ARG A 103 -10.42 -3.16 -18.75
CA ARG A 103 -10.57 -4.58 -19.09
C ARG A 103 -11.62 -4.65 -20.19
N ARG A 104 -11.22 -4.98 -21.42
CA ARG A 104 -12.16 -5.22 -22.53
C ARG A 104 -13.17 -6.22 -22.02
N SER A 105 -14.42 -5.79 -21.83
CA SER A 105 -15.50 -6.68 -21.46
C SER A 105 -15.59 -7.71 -22.58
N ARG A 106 -15.27 -8.96 -22.28
CA ARG A 106 -15.69 -10.08 -23.13
C ARG A 106 -17.22 -10.20 -23.00
N ARG A 107 -17.96 -9.31 -23.67
CA ARG A 107 -19.38 -9.48 -23.94
C ARG A 107 -19.51 -9.79 -25.42
N GLY A 108 -20.03 -10.97 -25.72
CA GLY A 108 -20.55 -11.30 -27.05
C GLY A 108 -19.85 -12.45 -27.77
N GLN A 109 -19.76 -13.64 -27.17
CA GLN A 109 -19.64 -14.87 -27.95
C GLN A 109 -20.71 -15.86 -27.51
N GLU A 110 -21.96 -15.53 -27.83
CA GLU A 110 -23.08 -16.47 -27.73
C GLU A 110 -24.22 -16.03 -28.66
N ARG A 111 -24.09 -16.28 -29.96
CA ARG A 111 -25.25 -16.43 -30.87
C ARG A 111 -24.87 -17.40 -31.98
N GLY A 112 -25.53 -18.56 -32.01
CA GLY A 112 -25.40 -19.49 -33.14
C GLY A 112 -25.74 -20.96 -32.90
N ARG A 113 -26.52 -21.36 -31.88
CA ARG A 113 -27.17 -22.69 -31.92
C ARG A 113 -28.30 -22.64 -32.95
N ARG A 114 -28.00 -23.04 -34.19
CA ARG A 114 -29.04 -23.38 -35.18
C ARG A 114 -29.63 -24.74 -34.83
N SER A 115 -30.90 -24.73 -34.53
CA SER A 115 -31.77 -25.90 -34.38
C SER A 115 -31.71 -26.78 -35.63
N ARG A 116 -31.45 -28.08 -35.44
CA ARG A 116 -31.70 -29.10 -36.46
C ARG A 116 -33.13 -29.63 -36.27
N PRO A 117 -33.97 -29.74 -37.32
CA PRO A 117 -35.21 -30.47 -37.22
C PRO A 117 -34.93 -31.97 -37.22
N PHE A 118 -35.71 -32.71 -36.44
CA PHE A 118 -35.80 -34.16 -36.48
C PHE A 118 -36.48 -34.58 -37.78
N TYR A 119 -35.83 -35.47 -38.53
CA TYR A 119 -36.45 -36.55 -39.30
C TYR A 119 -35.51 -37.75 -39.25
#